data_AF-A0A4Q6FHP9-F1
#
_entry.id   AF-A0A4Q6FHP9-F1
#
_cell.length_a   1.000
_cell.length_b   1.000
_cell.length_c   1.000
_cell.angle_alpha   90.00
_cell.angle_beta   90.00
_cell.angle_gamma   90.00
#
_symmetry.space_group_name_H-M   'P 1'
#
loop_
_entity.id
_entity.type
_entity.pdbx_description
1 polymer ?
#
loop_
_entity_poly.entity_id
_entity_poly.type
_entity_poly.pdbx_seq_one_letter_code
_entity_poly.pdbx_strand_id
1 'polypeptide(L)' 'MALDDLLKEVLEDMRHLLLEKRNKLWIVKLPLLQGKKTVLAVGAAHYAGEYGLLRLLKEDGYRITPLK' A
#
# COMPACT_ATOMS: atom_id res chain seq x y z
N MET A 1 -30.74 -7.10 2.44
CA MET A 1 -29.41 -7.70 2.61
C MET A 1 -29.31 -8.25 4.02
N ALA A 2 -28.63 -9.39 4.20
CA ALA A 2 -28.33 -9.90 5.54
C ALA A 2 -27.26 -9.03 6.21
N LEU A 3 -27.22 -9.01 7.55
CA LEU A 3 -26.18 -8.28 8.30
C LEU A 3 -24.77 -8.69 7.90
N ASP A 4 -24.56 -9.98 7.61
CA ASP A 4 -23.27 -10.51 7.17
C ASP A 4 -22.83 -9.95 5.82
N ASP A 5 -23.77 -9.72 4.90
CA ASP A 5 -23.47 -9.14 3.59
C ASP A 5 -23.04 -7.69 3.75
N LEU A 6 -23.75 -6.93 4.60
CA LEU A 6 -23.40 -5.54 4.91
C LEU A 6 -22.01 -5.44 5.56
N LEU A 7 -21.69 -6.34 6.50
CA LEU A 7 -20.38 -6.37 7.15
C LEU A 7 -19.26 -6.68 6.14
N LYS A 8 -19.48 -7.60 5.21
CA LYS A 8 -18.51 -7.92 4.16
C LYS A 8 -18.27 -6.73 3.24
N GLU A 9 -19.32 -6.06 2.79
CA GLU A 9 -19.20 -4.87 1.94
C GLU A 9 -18.40 -3.77 2.64
N VAL A 10 -18.72 -3.48 3.91
CA VAL A 10 -17.98 -2.48 4.70
C VAL A 10 -16.51 -2.86 4.85
N LEU A 11 -16.19 -4.12 5.15
CA LEU A 11 -14.81 -4.58 5.28
C LEU A 11 -14.05 -4.50 3.94
N GLU A 12 -14.71 -4.80 2.83
CA GLU A 12 -14.12 -4.69 1.50
C GLU A 12 -13.84 -3.23 1.13
N ASP A 13 -14.79 -2.33 1.36
CA ASP A 13 -14.61 -0.89 1.13
C ASP A 13 -13.48 -0.33 1.99
N MET A 14 -13.41 -0.73 3.25
CA MET A 14 -12.31 -0.35 4.14
C MET A 14 -10.97 -0.85 3.60
N ARG A 15 -10.87 -2.11 3.17
CA ARG A 15 -9.66 -2.67 2.54
C ARG A 15 -9.29 -1.89 1.28
N HIS A 16 -10.27 -1.61 0.41
CA HIS A 16 -10.03 -0.90 -0.83
C HIS A 16 -9.53 0.53 -0.59
N LEU A 17 -10.19 1.29 0.28
CA LEU A 17 -9.82 2.68 0.55
C LEU A 17 -8.52 2.81 1.36
N LEU A 18 -8.39 2.02 2.43
CA LEU A 18 -7.30 2.17 3.39
C LEU A 18 -6.04 1.42 2.99
N LEU A 19 -6.12 0.35 2.20
CA LEU A 19 -4.94 -0.37 1.75
C LEU A 19 -4.68 -0.13 0.27
N GLU A 20 -5.60 -0.57 -0.59
CA GLU A 20 -5.37 -0.61 -2.03
C GLU A 20 -5.18 0.79 -2.63
N LYS A 21 -6.22 1.62 -2.56
CA LYS A 21 -6.22 2.97 -3.14
C LYS A 21 -5.15 3.83 -2.51
N ARG A 22 -5.01 3.77 -1.17
CA ARG A 22 -3.98 4.52 -0.45
C ARG A 22 -2.57 4.12 -0.89
N ASN A 23 -2.25 2.83 -0.98
CA ASN A 23 -0.90 2.39 -1.35
C ASN A 23 -0.60 2.64 -2.83
N LYS A 24 -1.56 2.45 -3.74
CA LYS A 24 -1.40 2.82 -5.16
C LYS A 24 -1.07 4.31 -5.32
N LEU A 25 -1.71 5.18 -4.54
CA LEU A 25 -1.40 6.62 -4.54
C LEU A 25 0.00 6.95 -4.01
N TRP A 26 0.56 6.14 -3.11
CA TRP A 26 1.96 6.31 -2.69
C TRP A 26 2.90 6.10 -3.88
N ILE A 27 2.73 5.01 -4.62
CA ILE A 27 3.61 4.67 -5.76
C ILE A 27 3.66 5.82 -6.77
N VAL A 28 2.52 6.40 -7.12
CA VAL A 28 2.43 7.56 -8.03
C VAL A 28 3.21 8.78 -7.50
N LYS A 29 3.27 8.99 -6.18
CA LYS A 29 3.89 10.17 -5.56
C LYS A 29 5.37 9.99 -5.24
N LEU A 30 5.85 8.77 -5.06
CA LEU A 30 7.24 8.50 -4.67
C LEU A 30 8.31 9.04 -5.64
N PRO A 31 8.08 9.09 -6.97
CA PRO A 31 9.00 9.74 -7.89
C PRO A 31 9.33 11.19 -7.54
N LEU A 32 8.43 11.93 -6.85
CA LEU A 32 8.66 13.30 -6.39
C LEU A 32 9.80 13.42 -5.36
N LEU A 33 10.23 12.30 -4.78
CA LEU A 33 11.31 12.21 -3.80
C LEU A 33 12.64 11.76 -4.44
N GLN A 34 12.67 11.44 -5.74
CA GLN A 34 13.88 11.01 -6.43
C GLN A 34 15.01 12.06 -6.32
N GLY A 35 16.25 11.56 -6.21
CA GLY A 35 17.44 12.40 -6.00
C GLY A 35 17.63 12.90 -4.57
N LYS A 36 16.69 12.64 -3.65
CA LYS A 36 16.81 12.98 -2.22
C LYS A 36 17.11 11.73 -1.40
N LYS A 37 17.99 11.87 -0.40
CA LYS A 37 18.10 10.86 0.67
C LYS A 37 16.85 10.99 1.54
N THR A 38 15.93 10.04 1.43
CA THR A 38 14.64 10.08 2.14
C THR A 38 14.41 8.77 2.89
N VAL A 39 13.94 8.90 4.13
CA VAL A 39 13.45 7.79 4.94
C VAL A 39 11.93 7.88 4.97
N LEU A 40 11.26 6.77 4.64
CA LEU A 40 9.81 6.65 4.68
C LEU A 40 9.43 5.67 5.79
N ALA A 41 8.78 6.18 6.83
CA ALA A 41 8.24 5.36 7.91
C ALA A 41 6.74 5.16 7.69
N VAL A 42 6.29 3.89 7.73
CA VAL A 42 4.89 3.50 7.52
C VAL A 42 4.48 2.46 8.56
N GLY A 43 3.18 2.40 8.87
CA GLY A 43 2.63 1.36 9.74
C GLY A 43 2.65 -0.03 9.07
N ALA A 44 2.72 -1.09 9.88
CA ALA A 44 2.86 -2.47 9.40
C ALA A 44 1.76 -2.92 8.40
N ALA A 45 0.55 -2.39 8.55
CA ALA A 45 -0.57 -2.68 7.64
C ALA A 45 -0.25 -2.33 6.17
N HIS A 46 0.65 -1.39 5.90
CA HIS A 46 1.06 -1.04 4.55
C HIS A 46 1.82 -2.16 3.82
N TYR A 47 2.26 -3.21 4.51
CA TYR A 47 2.99 -4.33 3.92
C TYR A 47 2.11 -5.52 3.55
N ALA A 48 0.82 -5.48 3.88
CA ALA A 48 -0.05 -6.65 3.76
C ALA A 48 -0.50 -6.93 2.31
N GLY A 49 -0.41 -8.20 1.91
CA GLY A 49 -1.06 -8.73 0.71
C GLY A 49 -0.56 -8.17 -0.62
N GLU A 50 -1.39 -8.30 -1.64
CA GLU A 50 -1.06 -7.91 -3.02
C GLU A 50 -0.88 -6.40 -3.20
N TYR A 51 -1.58 -5.60 -2.40
CA TYR A 51 -1.48 -4.14 -2.42
C TYR A 51 -0.47 -3.58 -1.43
N GLY A 52 0.38 -4.43 -0.83
CA GLY A 52 1.44 -4.01 0.07
C GLY A 52 2.50 -3.18 -0.66
N LEU A 53 3.05 -2.15 0.01
CA LEU A 53 4.01 -1.22 -0.60
C LEU A 53 5.24 -1.91 -1.19
N LEU A 54 5.79 -2.92 -0.51
CA LEU A 54 6.98 -3.64 -1.02
C LEU A 54 6.69 -4.39 -2.32
N ARG A 55 5.47 -4.89 -2.51
CA ARG A 55 5.09 -5.57 -3.75
C ARG A 55 4.86 -4.56 -4.87
N LEU A 56 4.05 -3.53 -4.59
CA LEU A 56 3.77 -2.49 -5.58
C LEU A 56 5.04 -1.76 -6.04
N LEU A 57 5.99 -1.51 -5.13
CA LEU A 57 7.29 -0.94 -5.48
C LEU A 57 8.10 -1.85 -6.42
N LYS A 58 8.13 -3.16 -6.15
CA LYS A 58 8.80 -4.12 -7.05
C LYS A 58 8.14 -4.16 -8.43
N GLU A 59 6.82 -4.13 -8.48
CA GLU A 59 6.04 -4.10 -9.72
C GLU A 59 6.29 -2.80 -10.52
N ASP A 60 6.50 -1.67 -9.82
CA ASP A 60 6.86 -0.37 -10.40
C ASP A 60 8.37 -0.26 -10.76
N GLY A 61 9.13 -1.37 -10.68
CA GLY A 61 10.52 -1.44 -11.12
C GLY A 61 11.56 -1.04 -10.07
N TYR A 62 11.17 -0.80 -8.81
CA TYR A 62 12.13 -0.52 -7.74
C TYR A 62 12.87 -1.79 -7.31
N ARG A 63 14.19 -1.67 -7.12
CA ARG A 63 15.01 -2.69 -6.46
C ARG A 63 14.92 -2.53 -4.95
N ILE A 64 14.44 -3.55 -4.27
CA ILE A 64 14.32 -3.56 -2.80
C ILE A 64 15.48 -4.36 -2.19
N THR A 65 16.23 -3.72 -1.30
CA THR A 65 17.31 -4.34 -0.53
C THR A 65 17.02 -4.21 0.96
N PRO A 66 16.90 -5.32 1.72
CA PRO A 66 16.80 -5.26 3.17
C PRO A 66 18.03 -4.59 3.78
N LEU A 67 17.82 -3.70 4.75
CA LEU A 67 18.90 -3.20 5.59
C LEU A 67 19.24 -4.26 6.65
N LYS A 68 20.53 -4.51 6.86
CA LYS A 68 21.05 -5.42 7.89
C LYS A 68 21.62 -4.62 9.04
#